data_AF-A0A6B9HEE5-F1
#
_entry.id   AF-A0A6B9HEE5-F1
#
_cell.length_a   1.000
_cell.length_b   1.000
_cell.length_c   1.000
_cell.angle_alpha   90.00
_cell.angle_beta   90.00
_cell.angle_gamma   90.00
#
_symmetry.space_group_name_H-M   'P 1'
#
loop_
_entity.id
_entity.type
_entity.pdbx_description
1 polymer ?
#
loop_
_entity_poly.entity_id
_entity_poly.type
_entity_poly.pdbx_seq_one_letter_code
_entity_poly.pdbx_strand_id
1 'polypeptide(L)'
;MRCRRRTVLSGHAWRFLRWPNEEHIMDWKCCEFGQLSSDELYLILRARNAVLVVENAHVHLDIDGKDKQALHVFAIDTRAQQRSVEGYARLLPGDDIDPETIIDKFLTSAARRDDDTAEQLLRRALSHARERWPGAPVRIHSPIYREAFYSRFGFRKVDGPFLEHGMPYIGMIHSMRDTTLPSRGLLRGVRGLVEPVAGALGSVTQPARAVRADARTESDAYAFSSRLPADSGVNR
;
A
#
# COMPACT_ATOMS: atom_id res chain seq x y z
N MET A 1 -45.92 13.12 19.26
CA MET A 1 -45.67 12.15 18.18
C MET A 1 -44.40 12.56 17.45
N ARG A 2 -43.26 11.89 17.75
CA ARG A 2 -42.53 10.93 16.87
C ARG A 2 -41.89 11.57 15.63
N CYS A 3 -40.55 11.65 15.60
CA CYS A 3 -39.61 10.78 14.83
C CYS A 3 -39.52 11.20 13.35
N ARG A 4 -38.39 11.42 12.67
CA ARG A 4 -36.94 11.26 12.89
C ARG A 4 -36.23 12.19 11.90
N ARG A 5 -35.23 12.97 12.32
CA ARG A 5 -34.14 13.37 11.43
C ARG A 5 -33.09 12.26 11.51
N ARG A 6 -32.80 11.59 10.38
CA ARG A 6 -31.60 10.76 10.24
C ARG A 6 -30.44 11.70 9.93
N THR A 7 -29.71 12.09 10.96
CA THR A 7 -28.37 12.64 10.80
C THR A 7 -27.44 11.46 10.55
N VAL A 8 -26.84 11.38 9.37
CA VAL A 8 -25.71 10.48 9.13
C VAL A 8 -24.52 11.11 9.84
N LEU A 9 -24.18 10.56 11.01
CA LEU A 9 -22.91 10.84 11.68
C LEU A 9 -21.91 9.79 11.16
N SER A 10 -21.00 10.21 10.30
CA SER A 10 -19.76 9.47 10.02
C SER A 10 -18.58 10.43 10.15
N GLY A 11 -18.28 10.80 11.40
CA GLY A 11 -17.02 11.43 11.77
C GLY A 11 -16.25 10.44 12.63
N HIS A 12 -15.42 9.60 12.01
CA HIS A 12 -14.41 8.87 12.76
C HIS A 12 -13.31 9.87 13.13
N ALA A 13 -13.42 10.41 14.34
CA ALA A 13 -12.39 11.22 14.95
C ALA A 13 -11.14 10.34 15.14
N TRP A 14 -10.09 10.65 14.39
CA TRP A 14 -8.77 10.05 14.49
C TRP A 14 -8.24 10.24 15.90
N ARG A 15 -8.21 9.17 16.67
CA ARG A 15 -7.67 9.18 18.02
C ARG A 15 -6.17 8.92 17.91
N PHE A 16 -5.38 9.99 18.06
CA PHE A 16 -3.93 9.96 18.22
C PHE A 16 -3.52 8.80 19.13
N LEU A 17 -2.97 7.73 18.56
CA LEU A 17 -2.37 6.66 19.34
C LEU A 17 -0.98 7.16 19.77
N ARG A 18 -0.91 7.86 20.90
CA ARG A 18 0.38 8.18 21.53
C ARG A 18 0.93 6.90 22.17
N TRP A 19 2.14 6.52 21.77
CA TRP A 19 2.92 5.48 22.43
C TRP A 19 3.36 5.97 23.82
N PRO A 20 3.38 5.13 24.88
CA PRO A 20 3.64 5.61 26.23
C PRO A 20 5.14 5.85 26.49
N ASN A 21 5.44 7.05 27.02
CA ASN A 21 6.63 7.49 27.76
C ASN A 21 8.01 6.91 27.36
N GLU A 22 8.57 7.45 26.28
CA GLU A 22 9.98 7.85 26.23
C GLU A 22 10.00 9.33 25.84
N GLU A 23 11.03 10.11 26.19
CA GLU A 23 11.25 11.43 25.59
C GLU A 23 11.41 11.23 24.07
N HIS A 24 10.29 11.22 23.35
CA HIS A 24 10.30 10.88 21.94
C HIS A 24 10.89 12.07 21.18
N ILE A 25 12.18 11.95 20.88
CA ILE A 25 12.96 12.78 19.96
C ILE A 25 12.24 12.94 18.60
N MET A 26 11.39 11.99 18.23
CA MET A 26 10.61 11.98 17.00
C MET A 26 9.11 12.04 17.27
N ASP A 27 8.43 12.99 16.65
CA ASP A 27 6.98 13.02 16.54
C ASP A 27 6.54 12.21 15.31
N TRP A 28 5.90 11.06 15.53
CA TRP A 28 5.45 10.15 14.49
C TRP A 28 3.99 10.43 14.11
N LYS A 29 3.72 10.51 12.80
CA LYS A 29 2.39 10.78 12.25
C LYS A 29 2.05 9.82 11.11
N CYS A 30 0.74 9.60 10.94
CA CYS A 30 0.15 8.94 9.79
C CYS A 30 -1.08 9.75 9.37
N CYS A 31 -1.07 10.27 8.14
CA CYS A 31 -2.10 11.18 7.65
C CYS A 31 -2.54 10.80 6.24
N GLU A 32 -3.83 10.92 5.95
CA GLU A 32 -4.31 11.04 4.57
C GLU A 32 -3.83 12.38 3.98
N PHE A 33 -3.71 12.46 2.65
CA PHE A 33 -3.23 13.66 1.98
C PHE A 33 -3.96 14.94 2.40
N GLY A 34 -5.30 14.89 2.51
CA GLY A 34 -6.12 16.05 2.90
C GLY A 34 -5.96 16.49 4.37
N GLN A 35 -5.27 15.71 5.19
CA GLN A 35 -5.00 16.01 6.60
C GLN A 35 -3.62 16.64 6.80
N LEU A 36 -2.75 16.61 5.80
CA LEU A 36 -1.45 17.25 5.85
C LEU A 36 -1.63 18.78 5.80
N SER A 37 -0.97 19.48 6.72
CA SER A 37 -0.76 20.91 6.55
C SER A 37 0.16 21.18 5.35
N SER A 38 0.08 22.40 4.78
CA SER A 38 1.00 22.83 3.73
C SER A 38 2.46 22.72 4.17
N ASP A 39 2.75 23.01 5.44
CA ASP A 39 4.07 22.89 6.04
C ASP A 39 4.54 21.43 6.05
N GLU A 40 3.72 20.50 6.53
CA GLU A 40 4.07 19.07 6.57
C GLU A 40 4.27 18.50 5.18
N LEU A 41 3.38 18.84 4.24
CA LEU A 41 3.52 18.44 2.85
C LEU A 41 4.85 18.96 2.28
N TYR A 42 5.19 20.23 2.52
CA TYR A 42 6.45 20.80 2.05
C TYR A 42 7.66 20.10 2.66
N LEU A 43 7.65 19.78 3.95
CA LEU A 43 8.74 19.04 4.60
C LEU A 43 8.90 17.62 4.04
N ILE A 44 7.79 16.92 3.78
CA ILE A 44 7.78 15.59 3.16
C ILE A 44 8.39 15.65 1.76
N LEU A 45 7.91 16.57 0.91
CA LEU A 45 8.40 16.72 -0.47
C LEU A 45 9.88 17.08 -0.50
N ARG A 46 10.32 17.95 0.41
CA ARG A 46 11.74 18.31 0.56
C ARG A 46 12.58 17.09 0.93
N ALA A 47 12.16 16.29 1.92
CA ALA A 47 12.91 15.11 2.36
C ALA A 47 12.97 14.03 1.27
N ARG A 48 11.86 13.79 0.57
CA ARG A 48 11.80 12.87 -0.58
C ARG A 48 12.76 13.29 -1.69
N ASN A 49 12.76 14.56 -2.08
CA ASN A 49 13.68 15.04 -3.11
C ASN A 49 15.14 14.95 -2.66
N ALA A 50 15.44 15.36 -1.42
CA ALA A 50 16.81 15.32 -0.90
C ALA A 50 17.39 13.89 -0.92
N VAL A 51 16.62 12.89 -0.48
CA VAL A 51 17.12 11.51 -0.38
C VAL A 51 16.92 10.74 -1.68
N LEU A 52 15.70 10.71 -2.23
CA LEU A 52 15.35 9.83 -3.34
C LEU A 52 15.82 10.34 -4.70
N VAL A 53 15.93 11.66 -4.88
CA VAL A 53 16.33 12.25 -6.18
C VAL A 53 17.78 12.68 -6.15
N VAL A 54 18.15 13.55 -5.19
CA VAL A 54 19.49 14.14 -5.13
C VAL A 54 20.51 13.12 -4.64
N GLU A 55 20.30 12.54 -3.47
CA GLU A 55 21.29 11.66 -2.87
C GLU A 55 21.40 10.31 -3.59
N ASN A 56 20.27 9.63 -3.82
CA ASN A 56 20.26 8.36 -4.54
C ASN A 56 20.55 8.52 -6.05
N ALA A 57 20.64 9.76 -6.56
CA ALA A 57 20.81 10.07 -7.98
C ALA A 57 19.77 9.42 -8.91
N HIS A 58 18.58 9.09 -8.40
CA HIS A 58 17.48 8.54 -9.21
C HIS A 58 16.69 9.67 -9.85
N VAL A 59 16.93 9.92 -11.14
CA VAL A 59 16.15 10.90 -11.91
C VAL A 59 14.77 10.32 -12.24
N HIS A 60 13.74 10.84 -11.58
CA HIS A 60 12.34 10.46 -11.82
C HIS A 60 11.39 11.57 -11.36
N LEU A 61 10.13 11.50 -11.82
CA LEU A 61 9.08 12.38 -11.31
C LEU A 61 8.68 11.91 -9.89
N ASP A 62 9.15 12.63 -8.86
CA ASP A 62 8.79 12.28 -7.48
C ASP A 62 7.31 12.52 -7.19
N ILE A 63 6.78 13.67 -7.63
CA ILE A 63 5.38 14.08 -7.47
C ILE A 63 4.55 13.47 -8.61
N ASP A 64 4.31 12.17 -8.49
CA ASP A 64 3.70 11.31 -9.51
C ASP A 64 2.16 11.35 -9.55
N GLY A 65 1.53 12.21 -8.74
CA GLY A 65 0.08 12.34 -8.65
C GLY A 65 -0.61 11.31 -7.75
N LYS A 66 0.11 10.31 -7.24
CA LYS A 66 -0.46 9.26 -6.36
C LYS A 66 -0.60 9.69 -4.91
N ASP A 67 0.09 10.75 -4.51
CA ASP A 67 0.08 11.26 -3.12
C ASP A 67 -1.34 11.50 -2.58
N LYS A 68 -2.27 11.96 -3.43
CA LYS A 68 -3.64 12.29 -3.00
C LYS A 68 -4.45 11.08 -2.49
N GLN A 69 -4.08 9.87 -2.88
CA GLN A 69 -4.80 8.64 -2.53
C GLN A 69 -4.08 7.83 -1.44
N ALA A 70 -2.95 8.34 -0.95
CA ALA A 70 -2.05 7.63 -0.07
C ALA A 70 -2.28 7.94 1.42
N LEU A 71 -1.80 7.03 2.26
CA LEU A 71 -1.42 7.37 3.63
C LEU A 71 0.06 7.74 3.67
N HIS A 72 0.38 8.79 4.43
CA HIS A 72 1.72 9.31 4.60
C HIS A 72 2.17 9.03 6.04
N VAL A 73 3.14 8.14 6.22
CA VAL A 73 3.73 7.80 7.52
C VAL A 73 5.07 8.50 7.64
N PHE A 74 5.24 9.35 8.65
CA PHE A 74 6.46 10.16 8.79
C PHE A 74 6.83 10.49 10.23
N ALA A 75 8.11 10.78 10.44
CA ALA A 75 8.67 11.24 11.70
C ALA A 75 9.26 12.65 11.54
N ILE A 76 8.96 13.55 12.48
CA ILE A 76 9.58 14.87 12.58
C ILE A 76 10.48 14.94 13.81
N ASP A 77 11.71 15.43 13.67
CA ASP A 77 12.58 15.70 14.83
C ASP A 77 12.02 16.87 15.66
N THR A 78 11.75 16.62 16.95
CA THR A 78 11.20 17.62 17.88
C THR A 78 12.28 18.42 18.62
N ARG A 79 13.54 18.00 18.55
CA ARG A 79 14.68 18.69 19.19
C ARG A 79 15.34 19.72 18.28
N ALA A 80 15.24 19.52 16.97
CA ALA A 80 15.84 20.41 16.01
C ALA A 80 15.19 21.79 16.04
N GLN A 81 16.00 22.84 16.00
CA GLN A 81 15.53 24.23 15.86
C GLN A 81 14.69 24.42 14.58
N GLN A 82 14.97 23.60 13.56
CA GLN A 82 14.24 23.56 12.30
C GLN A 82 13.58 22.20 12.16
N ARG A 83 12.26 22.17 11.93
CA ARG A 83 11.52 20.92 11.69
C ARG A 83 12.04 20.25 10.41
N SER A 84 12.33 18.97 10.49
CA SER A 84 12.75 18.12 9.37
C SER A 84 12.07 16.77 9.45
N VAL A 85 11.79 16.18 8.28
CA VAL A 85 11.28 14.80 8.19
C VAL A 85 12.48 13.86 8.20
N GLU A 86 12.49 12.98 9.20
CA GLU A 86 13.62 12.10 9.50
C GLU A 86 13.41 10.67 9.01
N GLY A 87 12.15 10.29 8.80
CA GLY A 87 11.73 9.05 8.16
C GLY A 87 10.40 9.27 7.47
N TYR A 88 10.23 8.66 6.29
CA TYR A 88 9.00 8.76 5.51
C TYR A 88 8.74 7.49 4.71
N ALA A 89 7.48 7.06 4.69
CA ALA A 89 6.97 6.05 3.80
C ALA A 89 5.57 6.45 3.31
N ARG A 90 5.28 6.13 2.05
CA ARG A 90 3.95 6.31 1.46
C ARG A 90 3.31 4.95 1.27
N LEU A 91 2.03 4.85 1.64
CA LEU A 91 1.23 3.64 1.52
C LEU A 91 0.11 3.90 0.53
N LEU A 92 0.07 3.11 -0.54
CA LEU A 92 -0.93 3.19 -1.59
C LEU A 92 -1.90 2.00 -1.49
N PRO A 93 -3.21 2.21 -1.68
CA PRO A 93 -4.14 1.10 -1.81
C PRO A 93 -3.80 0.26 -3.04
N GLY A 94 -4.08 -1.03 -2.97
CA GLY A 94 -4.20 -1.87 -4.16
C GLY A 94 -5.48 -1.56 -4.92
N ASP A 95 -5.63 -2.14 -6.10
CA ASP A 95 -6.84 -2.05 -6.94
C ASP A 95 -7.41 -3.45 -7.23
N ASP A 96 -8.42 -3.52 -8.12
CA ASP A 96 -9.11 -4.77 -8.44
C ASP A 96 -8.22 -5.76 -9.22
N ILE A 97 -7.14 -5.29 -9.84
CA ILE A 97 -6.19 -6.10 -10.62
C ILE A 97 -5.03 -6.51 -9.71
N ASP A 98 -4.45 -5.55 -9.00
CA ASP A 98 -3.33 -5.70 -8.08
C ASP A 98 -3.78 -5.35 -6.66
N PRO A 99 -4.37 -6.31 -5.90
CA PRO A 99 -5.02 -6.05 -4.62
C PRO A 99 -4.06 -5.77 -3.46
N GLU A 100 -2.76 -5.70 -3.74
CA GLU A 100 -1.73 -5.52 -2.74
C GLU A 100 -1.55 -4.06 -2.39
N THR A 101 -1.48 -3.75 -1.10
CA THR A 101 -1.08 -2.41 -0.64
C THR A 101 0.39 -2.20 -0.94
N ILE A 102 0.77 -1.06 -1.50
CA ILE A 102 2.17 -0.77 -1.84
C ILE A 102 2.76 0.14 -0.78
N ILE A 103 3.91 -0.22 -0.22
CA ILE A 103 4.80 0.71 0.49
C ILE A 103 5.84 1.21 -0.51
N ASP A 104 5.85 2.52 -0.77
CA ASP A 104 6.83 3.17 -1.63
C ASP A 104 7.38 4.46 -0.99
N LYS A 105 8.32 5.09 -1.71
CA LYS A 105 9.02 6.31 -1.27
C LYS A 105 9.65 6.18 0.13
N PHE A 106 10.06 4.97 0.49
CA PHE A 106 10.64 4.64 1.80
C PHE A 106 12.02 5.27 1.96
N LEU A 107 12.19 6.13 2.97
CA LEU A 107 13.44 6.82 3.25
C LEU A 107 13.66 7.05 4.74
N THR A 108 14.94 7.18 5.11
CA THR A 108 15.40 7.80 6.35
C THR A 108 16.39 8.92 5.99
N SER A 109 16.43 9.97 6.80
CA SER A 109 17.39 11.05 6.62
C SER A 109 18.83 10.54 6.83
N ALA A 110 19.80 11.30 6.32
CA ALA A 110 21.22 10.99 6.54
C ALA A 110 21.58 10.96 8.04
N ALA A 111 20.91 11.76 8.87
CA ALA A 111 21.15 11.82 10.32
C ALA A 111 20.67 10.57 11.08
N ARG A 112 19.91 9.69 10.43
CA ARG A 112 19.18 8.55 11.04
C ARG A 112 19.43 7.22 10.33
N ARG A 113 20.60 7.06 9.71
CA ARG A 113 20.93 5.84 8.96
C ARG A 113 21.38 4.69 9.83
N ASP A 114 22.02 5.01 10.94
CA ASP A 114 22.67 4.04 11.84
C ASP A 114 21.88 3.81 13.14
N ASP A 115 20.64 4.31 13.20
CA ASP A 115 19.71 4.03 14.30
C ASP A 115 18.53 3.16 13.83
N ASP A 116 17.57 2.93 14.73
CA ASP A 116 16.43 2.07 14.48
C ASP A 116 15.29 2.77 13.72
N THR A 117 15.48 4.00 13.21
CA THR A 117 14.42 4.78 12.54
C THR A 117 13.80 4.04 11.35
N ALA A 118 14.62 3.34 10.55
CA ALA A 118 14.12 2.56 9.41
C ALA A 118 13.25 1.38 9.87
N GLU A 119 13.66 0.67 10.93
CA GLU A 119 12.88 -0.43 11.50
C GLU A 119 11.55 0.09 12.09
N GLN A 120 11.62 1.19 12.83
CA GLN A 120 10.49 1.89 13.42
C GLN A 120 9.48 2.38 12.37
N LEU A 121 9.97 2.93 11.26
CA LEU A 121 9.15 3.38 10.13
C LEU A 121 8.43 2.21 9.48
N LEU A 122 9.14 1.12 9.18
CA LEU A 122 8.55 -0.05 8.52
C LEU A 122 7.49 -0.71 9.41
N ARG A 123 7.72 -0.85 10.72
CA ARG A 123 6.72 -1.39 11.67
C ARG A 123 5.46 -0.54 11.70
N ARG A 124 5.60 0.79 11.72
CA ARG A 124 4.45 1.72 11.70
C ARG A 124 3.70 1.65 10.37
N ALA A 125 4.42 1.62 9.25
CA ALA A 125 3.82 1.44 7.93
C ALA A 125 3.02 0.13 7.84
N LEU A 126 3.58 -1.00 8.29
CA LEU A 126 2.86 -2.27 8.34
C LEU A 126 1.62 -2.23 9.26
N SER A 127 1.72 -1.58 10.43
CA SER A 127 0.56 -1.43 11.33
C SER A 127 -0.56 -0.63 10.67
N HIS A 128 -0.24 0.52 10.09
CA HIS A 128 -1.23 1.37 9.42
C HIS A 128 -1.80 0.73 8.16
N ALA A 129 -0.98 0.00 7.38
CA ALA A 129 -1.48 -0.80 6.26
C ALA A 129 -2.49 -1.85 6.73
N ARG A 130 -2.20 -2.56 7.83
CA ARG A 130 -3.10 -3.57 8.41
C ARG A 130 -4.43 -2.97 8.89
N GLU A 131 -4.37 -1.80 9.50
CA GLU A 131 -5.54 -1.09 10.02
C GLU A 131 -6.41 -0.54 8.87
N ARG A 132 -5.77 0.03 7.85
CA ARG A 132 -6.46 0.66 6.72
C ARG A 132 -7.02 -0.34 5.72
N TRP A 133 -6.25 -1.38 5.39
CA TRP A 133 -6.61 -2.43 4.43
C TRP A 133 -6.43 -3.82 5.05
N PRO A 134 -7.33 -4.24 5.96
CA PRO A 134 -7.22 -5.52 6.64
C PRO A 134 -7.16 -6.69 5.67
N GLY A 135 -6.14 -7.55 5.84
CA GLY A 135 -5.95 -8.77 5.04
C GLY A 135 -5.33 -8.56 3.66
N ALA A 136 -5.22 -7.32 3.16
CA ALA A 136 -4.50 -7.02 1.93
C ALA A 136 -2.99 -7.27 2.14
N PRO A 137 -2.31 -8.07 1.31
CA PRO A 137 -0.85 -8.20 1.38
C PRO A 137 -0.16 -6.86 1.15
N VAL A 138 1.07 -6.72 1.63
CA VAL A 138 1.88 -5.50 1.44
C VAL A 138 3.02 -5.80 0.49
N ARG A 139 3.11 -5.06 -0.61
CA ARG A 139 4.21 -5.12 -1.59
C ARG A 139 5.22 -4.02 -1.34
N ILE A 140 6.48 -4.33 -1.60
CA ILE A 140 7.55 -3.35 -1.73
C ILE A 140 8.46 -3.70 -2.90
N HIS A 141 8.91 -2.68 -3.62
CA HIS A 141 10.03 -2.79 -4.55
C HIS A 141 11.29 -2.32 -3.82
N SER A 142 12.28 -3.20 -3.72
CA SER A 142 13.49 -2.97 -2.96
C SER A 142 14.72 -3.16 -3.84
N PRO A 143 15.76 -2.32 -3.69
CA PRO A 143 17.09 -2.68 -4.16
C PRO A 143 17.50 -4.04 -3.59
N ILE A 144 18.18 -4.87 -4.38
CA ILE A 144 18.57 -6.23 -3.95
C ILE A 144 19.35 -6.22 -2.64
N TYR A 145 20.26 -5.26 -2.44
CA TYR A 145 21.08 -5.19 -1.23
C TYR A 145 20.27 -4.95 0.07
N ARG A 146 18.99 -4.57 -0.03
CA ARG A 146 18.07 -4.43 1.12
C ARG A 146 17.14 -5.64 1.31
N GLU A 147 17.28 -6.71 0.55
CA GLU A 147 16.48 -7.93 0.70
C GLU A 147 16.53 -8.48 2.13
N ALA A 148 17.72 -8.57 2.72
CA ALA A 148 17.91 -9.07 4.08
C ALA A 148 17.21 -8.19 5.14
N PHE A 149 17.18 -6.87 4.94
CA PHE A 149 16.47 -5.94 5.81
C PHE A 149 14.97 -6.26 5.82
N TYR A 150 14.31 -6.28 4.66
CA TYR A 150 12.87 -6.54 4.59
C TYR A 150 12.51 -7.98 4.98
N SER A 151 13.37 -8.96 4.68
CA SER A 151 13.14 -10.36 5.05
C SER A 151 13.00 -10.55 6.56
N ARG A 152 13.74 -9.79 7.38
CA ARG A 152 13.62 -9.80 8.86
C ARG A 152 12.24 -9.35 9.35
N PHE A 153 11.50 -8.60 8.54
CA PHE A 153 10.14 -8.17 8.84
C PHE A 153 9.07 -9.09 8.24
N GLY A 154 9.45 -10.24 7.66
CA GLY A 154 8.49 -11.22 7.12
C GLY A 154 8.15 -11.03 5.64
N PHE A 155 8.83 -10.12 4.93
CA PHE A 155 8.72 -10.04 3.49
C PHE A 155 9.39 -11.24 2.81
N ARG A 156 8.81 -11.71 1.71
CA ARG A 156 9.40 -12.74 0.84
C ARG A 156 9.50 -12.21 -0.58
N LYS A 157 10.63 -12.46 -1.24
CA LYS A 157 10.81 -12.16 -2.65
C LYS A 157 9.79 -12.93 -3.50
N VAL A 158 9.18 -12.24 -4.46
CA VAL A 158 8.23 -12.83 -5.42
C VAL A 158 8.60 -12.55 -6.87
N ASP A 159 9.23 -11.40 -7.14
CA ASP A 159 9.58 -10.98 -8.50
C ASP A 159 11.04 -10.53 -8.62
N GLY A 160 11.52 -10.50 -9.87
CA GLY A 160 12.81 -9.96 -10.24
C GLY A 160 13.97 -10.97 -10.16
N PRO A 161 15.20 -10.50 -10.43
CA PRO A 161 15.59 -9.10 -10.48
C PRO A 161 15.12 -8.36 -11.75
N PHE A 162 14.89 -7.06 -11.64
CA PHE A 162 14.64 -6.13 -12.75
C PHE A 162 15.44 -4.84 -12.54
N LEU A 163 15.59 -4.02 -13.59
CA LEU A 163 16.27 -2.73 -13.50
C LEU A 163 15.27 -1.61 -13.18
N GLU A 164 15.56 -0.84 -12.14
CA GLU A 164 14.83 0.37 -11.76
C GLU A 164 15.87 1.46 -11.44
N HIS A 165 15.75 2.61 -12.11
CA HIS A 165 16.73 3.72 -12.03
C HIS A 165 18.19 3.29 -12.27
N GLY A 166 18.42 2.28 -13.10
CA GLY A 166 19.77 1.77 -13.40
C GLY A 166 20.34 0.81 -12.34
N MET A 167 19.57 0.50 -11.30
CA MET A 167 19.98 -0.41 -10.22
C MET A 167 19.11 -1.67 -10.20
N PRO A 168 19.63 -2.81 -9.72
CA PRO A 168 18.87 -4.04 -9.67
C PRO A 168 17.91 -4.06 -8.46
N TYR A 169 16.63 -4.28 -8.75
CA TYR A 169 15.53 -4.31 -7.80
C TYR A 169 14.82 -5.66 -7.81
N ILE A 170 14.12 -5.95 -6.71
CA ILE A 170 13.25 -7.11 -6.52
C ILE A 170 11.90 -6.69 -5.95
N GLY A 171 10.86 -7.43 -6.29
CA GLY A 171 9.55 -7.31 -5.67
C GLY A 171 9.44 -8.27 -4.48
N MET A 172 8.97 -7.75 -3.33
CA MET A 172 8.78 -8.55 -2.12
C MET A 172 7.38 -8.33 -1.54
N ILE A 173 6.77 -9.40 -1.01
CA ILE A 173 5.43 -9.37 -0.38
C ILE A 173 5.53 -9.76 1.09
N HIS A 174 4.84 -9.02 1.94
CA HIS A 174 4.49 -9.39 3.30
C HIS A 174 3.03 -9.85 3.37
N SER A 175 2.80 -11.09 3.82
CA SER A 175 1.45 -11.63 4.01
C SER A 175 0.81 -11.04 5.27
N MET A 176 -0.37 -10.43 5.13
CA MET A 176 -1.11 -9.83 6.25
C MET A 176 -2.12 -10.79 6.89
N ARG A 177 -2.02 -12.10 6.62
CA ARG A 177 -2.84 -13.11 7.29
C ARG A 177 -2.37 -13.31 8.73
N ASP A 178 -3.31 -13.23 9.65
CA ASP A 178 -3.12 -13.55 11.06
C ASP A 178 -2.71 -15.03 11.19
N THR A 179 -1.44 -15.30 11.54
CA THR A 179 -0.95 -16.65 11.84
C THR A 179 -1.48 -17.20 13.19
N THR A 180 -2.30 -16.43 13.90
CA THR A 180 -2.85 -16.78 15.21
C THR A 180 -4.11 -17.65 15.16
N LEU A 181 -4.70 -17.87 13.99
CA LEU A 181 -5.73 -18.90 13.82
C LEU A 181 -5.03 -20.22 13.47
N PRO A 182 -5.08 -21.27 14.32
CA PRO A 182 -4.62 -22.58 13.91
C PRO A 182 -5.47 -22.97 12.69
N SER A 183 -4.80 -23.34 11.59
CA SER A 183 -5.41 -24.01 10.45
C SER A 183 -5.99 -25.34 10.92
N ARG A 184 -7.18 -25.30 11.53
CA ARG A 184 -7.97 -26.47 11.89
C ARG A 184 -8.46 -27.08 10.59
N GLY A 185 -7.89 -28.24 10.28
CA GLY A 185 -8.06 -28.94 9.02
C GLY A 185 -9.51 -29.17 8.62
N LEU A 186 -9.75 -29.04 7.32
CA LEU A 186 -10.94 -29.57 6.67
C LEU A 186 -10.53 -30.62 5.64
N LEU A 187 -9.91 -31.70 6.11
CA LEU A 187 -9.85 -32.96 5.37
C LEU A 187 -10.01 -34.12 6.36
N ARG A 188 -11.25 -34.41 6.72
CA ARG A 188 -11.61 -35.71 7.30
C ARG A 188 -13.01 -36.10 6.86
N GLY A 189 -13.04 -37.04 5.91
CA GLY A 189 -14.04 -38.11 5.88
C GLY A 189 -15.42 -37.76 5.33
N VAL A 190 -15.58 -37.93 4.01
CA VAL A 190 -16.75 -38.66 3.50
C VAL A 190 -16.22 -39.82 2.66
N ARG A 191 -16.03 -40.96 3.31
CA ARG A 191 -15.89 -42.28 2.70
C ARG A 191 -17.21 -43.01 2.95
N GLY A 192 -17.80 -43.56 1.89
CA GLY A 192 -19.03 -44.36 1.91
C GLY A 192 -20.22 -43.56 1.39
N LEU A 193 -21.01 -43.99 0.40
CA LEU A 193 -21.18 -45.32 -0.20
C LEU A 193 -21.51 -45.12 -1.69
N VAL A 194 -20.85 -45.90 -2.54
CA VAL A 194 -21.25 -46.10 -3.94
C VAL A 194 -22.05 -47.38 -3.96
N GLU A 195 -23.30 -47.31 -4.41
CA GLU A 195 -24.10 -48.45 -4.89
C GLU A 195 -24.58 -48.09 -6.31
N PRO A 196 -24.54 -49.01 -7.28
CA PRO A 196 -24.77 -48.70 -8.68
C PRO A 196 -26.26 -48.78 -9.03
N VAL A 197 -26.77 -47.79 -9.76
CA VAL A 197 -28.06 -47.90 -10.45
C VAL A 197 -27.80 -47.91 -11.94
N ALA A 198 -28.02 -49.09 -12.54
CA ALA A 198 -28.15 -49.27 -13.97
C ALA A 198 -29.51 -48.73 -14.44
N GLY A 199 -29.57 -48.02 -15.56
CA GLY A 199 -30.84 -47.74 -16.22
C GLY A 199 -30.87 -46.56 -17.19
N ALA A 200 -30.76 -46.90 -18.47
CA ALA A 200 -31.49 -46.31 -19.60
C ALA A 200 -31.13 -44.89 -20.11
N LEU A 201 -30.47 -44.94 -21.27
CA LEU A 201 -30.57 -44.08 -22.45
C LEU A 201 -31.82 -43.19 -22.55
N GLY A 202 -31.57 -41.92 -22.85
CA GLY A 202 -32.58 -40.96 -23.29
C GLY A 202 -31.94 -39.66 -23.80
N SER A 203 -31.60 -39.63 -25.08
CA SER A 203 -31.26 -38.43 -25.84
C SER A 203 -32.46 -37.48 -25.91
N VAL A 204 -32.31 -36.18 -25.68
CA VAL A 204 -33.02 -35.12 -26.43
C VAL A 204 -32.23 -33.80 -26.37
N THR A 205 -32.22 -33.18 -27.54
CA THR A 205 -31.70 -31.91 -28.07
C THR A 205 -32.01 -30.61 -27.31
N GLN A 206 -31.10 -29.63 -27.50
CA GLN A 206 -31.32 -28.18 -27.34
C GLN A 206 -32.52 -27.66 -28.17
N PRO A 207 -33.03 -26.47 -27.82
CA PRO A 207 -32.79 -25.37 -28.75
C PRO A 207 -32.35 -24.05 -28.10
N ALA A 208 -31.67 -23.25 -28.92
CA ALA A 208 -31.26 -21.88 -28.68
C ALA A 208 -32.43 -20.90 -28.66
N ARG A 209 -32.31 -19.80 -27.89
CA ARG A 209 -32.60 -18.45 -28.41
C ARG A 209 -32.08 -17.34 -27.50
N ALA A 210 -31.43 -16.38 -28.16
CA ALA A 210 -30.98 -15.10 -27.66
C ALA A 210 -32.15 -14.13 -27.46
N VAL A 211 -32.05 -13.23 -26.47
CA VAL A 211 -32.60 -11.86 -26.52
C VAL A 211 -31.67 -10.92 -25.75
N ARG A 212 -31.38 -9.79 -26.40
CA ARG A 212 -30.57 -8.65 -25.97
C ARG A 212 -31.18 -7.93 -24.75
N ALA A 213 -30.32 -7.34 -23.93
CA ALA A 213 -30.69 -6.17 -23.14
C ALA A 213 -29.49 -5.23 -23.09
N ASP A 214 -29.67 -4.05 -23.70
CA ASP A 214 -28.80 -2.89 -23.56
C ASP A 214 -28.73 -2.47 -22.09
N ALA A 215 -27.52 -2.26 -21.59
CA ALA A 215 -27.29 -1.45 -20.40
C ALA A 215 -26.02 -0.63 -20.63
N ARG A 216 -26.22 0.66 -20.87
CA ARG A 216 -25.19 1.70 -20.82
C ARG A 216 -24.53 1.63 -19.44
N THR A 217 -23.21 1.51 -19.43
CA THR A 217 -22.42 1.90 -18.25
C THR A 217 -21.16 2.57 -18.78
N GLU A 218 -21.00 3.84 -18.42
CA GLU A 218 -19.79 4.61 -18.61
C GLU A 218 -18.64 3.88 -17.92
N SER A 219 -17.70 3.38 -18.72
CA SER A 219 -16.43 2.85 -18.25
C SER A 219 -15.33 3.82 -18.66
N ASP A 220 -15.09 4.84 -17.84
CA ASP A 220 -13.82 5.56 -17.88
C ASP A 220 -12.75 4.64 -17.29
N ALA A 221 -12.31 3.71 -18.15
CA ALA A 221 -11.17 2.87 -17.92
C ALA A 221 -9.93 3.77 -17.81
N TYR A 222 -9.31 3.79 -16.64
CA TYR A 222 -7.94 4.23 -16.44
C TYR A 222 -6.99 3.27 -17.19
N ALA A 223 -6.96 3.41 -18.51
CA ALA A 223 -5.86 2.93 -19.32
C ALA A 223 -4.69 3.89 -19.07
N PHE A 224 -3.75 3.46 -18.22
CA PHE A 224 -2.48 4.14 -18.01
C PHE A 224 -1.63 4.02 -19.29
N SER A 225 -1.98 4.82 -20.29
CA SER A 225 -1.12 5.20 -21.39
C SER A 225 0.03 6.01 -20.81
N SER A 226 1.12 5.32 -20.54
CA SER A 226 2.44 5.86 -20.25
C SER A 226 2.91 6.76 -21.39
N ARG A 227 2.59 8.05 -21.26
CA ARG A 227 3.28 9.24 -21.77
C ARG A 227 2.42 10.45 -21.39
N LEU A 228 2.76 11.09 -20.26
CA LEU A 228 2.55 12.53 -20.20
C LEU A 228 3.27 13.11 -21.43
N PRO A 229 2.67 14.07 -22.17
CA PRO A 229 3.44 14.78 -23.18
C PRO A 229 4.70 15.29 -22.49
N ALA A 230 5.85 14.92 -23.03
CA ALA A 230 7.06 15.64 -22.71
C ALA A 230 6.80 17.07 -23.18
N ASP A 231 6.35 17.92 -22.25
CA ASP A 231 6.55 19.35 -22.38
C ASP A 231 8.07 19.50 -22.32
N SER A 232 8.70 19.37 -23.48
CA SER A 232 10.08 19.73 -23.69
C SER A 232 10.11 21.23 -23.40
N GLY A 233 10.33 21.57 -22.12
CA GLY A 233 10.50 22.91 -21.61
C GLY A 233 11.77 23.55 -22.16
N VAL A 234 11.88 23.61 -23.48
CA VAL A 234 12.44 24.77 -24.12
C VAL A 234 11.39 25.86 -23.91
N ASN A 235 11.51 26.58 -22.80
CA ASN A 235 10.93 27.91 -22.70
C ASN A 235 11.46 28.70 -23.91
N ARG A 236 10.64 28.82 -24.96
CA ARG A 236 10.78 29.84 -25.99
C ARG A 236 9.84 30.99 -25.65
#